data_AF-A0A0A9BU48-F1
#
_entry.id   AF-A0A0A9BU48-F1
#
_cell.length_a   1.000
_cell.length_b   1.000
_cell.length_c   1.000
_cell.angle_alpha   90.00
_cell.angle_beta   90.00
_cell.angle_gamma   90.00
#
_symmetry.space_group_name_H-M   'P 1'
#
loop_
_entity.id
_entity.type
_entity.pdbx_description
1 polymer ?
#
loop_
_entity_poly.entity_id
_entity_poly.type
_entity_poly.pdbx_seq_one_letter_code
_entity_poly.pdbx_strand_id
1 'polypeptide(L)'
;MIRSHVLSILKGASSQVQAAIRVSNSGKNIVTEGVEASLIYVRFKAAASELKPILGEIESRSSMKEYAQILSECHNLFCEQRLYLVRGMVQQRISEFARKEALPSLTRSGCTYLMGVTAYLLARCLDFIFVLACFF
;
A
#
# COMPACT_ATOMS: atom_id res chain seq x y z
N MET A 1 12.80 -18.82 -4.10
CA MET A 1 12.02 -19.21 -2.90
C MET A 1 11.69 -18.00 -2.02
N ILE A 2 12.65 -17.12 -1.69
CA ILE A 2 12.42 -15.89 -0.90
C ILE A 2 11.37 -14.95 -1.54
N ARG A 3 11.52 -14.63 -2.83
CA ARG A 3 10.56 -13.78 -3.56
C ARG A 3 9.12 -14.27 -3.45
N SER A 4 8.90 -15.58 -3.60
CA SER A 4 7.56 -16.19 -3.49
C SER A 4 6.99 -16.09 -2.08
N HIS A 5 7.84 -16.24 -1.06
CA HIS A 5 7.44 -16.08 0.34
C HIS A 5 7.04 -14.64 0.66
N VAL A 6 7.88 -13.67 0.27
CA VAL A 6 7.59 -12.23 0.40
C VAL A 6 6.27 -11.89 -0.31
N LEU A 7 6.12 -12.33 -1.55
CA LEU A 7 4.90 -12.10 -2.32
C LEU A 7 3.67 -12.72 -1.65
N SER A 8 3.79 -13.90 -1.05
CA SER A 8 2.70 -14.58 -0.34
C SER A 8 2.21 -13.77 0.86
N ILE A 9 3.13 -13.29 1.70
CA ILE A 9 2.80 -12.46 2.87
C ILE A 9 2.11 -11.16 2.42
N LEU A 10 2.65 -10.48 1.41
CA LEU A 10 2.09 -9.22 0.91
C LEU A 10 0.73 -9.40 0.25
N LYS A 11 0.54 -10.48 -0.53
CA LYS A 11 -0.78 -10.84 -1.07
C LYS A 11 -1.77 -11.16 0.03
N GLY A 12 -1.35 -11.87 1.07
CA GLY A 12 -2.17 -12.14 2.25
C GLY A 12 -2.64 -10.85 2.94
N ALA A 13 -1.74 -9.88 3.13
CA ALA A 13 -2.09 -8.57 3.66
C ALA A 13 -3.11 -7.85 2.78
N SER A 14 -2.90 -7.84 1.45
CA SER A 14 -3.86 -7.26 0.50
C SER A 14 -5.22 -7.91 0.53
N SER A 15 -5.29 -9.25 0.56
CA SER A 15 -6.56 -9.97 0.64
C SER A 15 -7.32 -9.62 1.92
N GLN A 16 -6.62 -9.47 3.05
CA GLN A 16 -7.24 -9.03 4.31
C GLN A 16 -7.78 -7.60 4.23
N VAL A 17 -7.05 -6.68 3.59
CA VAL A 17 -7.53 -5.31 3.35
C VAL A 17 -8.80 -5.34 2.51
N GLN A 18 -8.78 -6.05 1.37
CA GLN A 18 -9.94 -6.14 0.47
C GLN A 18 -11.16 -6.77 1.14
N ALA A 19 -10.96 -7.82 1.94
CA ALA A 19 -12.05 -8.46 2.67
C ALA A 19 -12.70 -7.50 3.66
N ALA A 20 -11.91 -6.75 4.44
CA ALA A 20 -12.43 -5.79 5.40
C ALA A 20 -13.16 -4.60 4.73
N ILE A 21 -12.66 -4.10 3.59
CA ILE A 21 -13.35 -3.05 2.81
C ILE A 21 -14.71 -3.57 2.29
N ARG A 22 -14.75 -4.80 1.74
CA ARG A 22 -16.00 -5.40 1.23
C ARG A 22 -17.06 -5.57 2.33
N VAL A 23 -16.66 -6.04 3.50
CA VAL A 23 -17.58 -6.19 4.66
C VAL A 23 -18.13 -4.82 5.05
N SER A 24 -17.29 -3.79 5.05
CA SER A 24 -17.73 -2.45 5.45
C SER A 24 -18.66 -1.77 4.46
N ASN A 25 -18.58 -2.08 3.16
CA ASN A 25 -19.54 -1.57 2.15
C ASN A 25 -20.92 -2.24 2.22
N SER A 26 -21.04 -3.38 2.93
CA SER A 26 -22.29 -4.15 3.03
C SER A 26 -23.23 -3.58 4.11
N GLY A 27 -22.68 -2.86 5.09
CA GLY A 27 -23.43 -1.95 5.94
C GLY A 27 -23.42 -0.56 5.31
N LYS A 28 -24.50 0.23 5.44
CA LYS A 28 -24.61 1.62 4.92
C LYS A 28 -23.61 2.62 5.55
N ASN A 29 -22.49 2.16 6.10
CA ASN A 29 -21.42 3.00 6.60
C ASN A 29 -20.49 3.32 5.43
N ILE A 30 -20.57 4.55 4.95
CA ILE A 30 -19.57 5.13 4.06
C ILE A 30 -18.22 4.96 4.77
N VAL A 31 -17.39 4.03 4.31
CA VAL A 31 -16.01 3.94 4.77
C VAL A 31 -15.37 5.27 4.44
N THR A 32 -14.93 6.00 5.46
CA THR A 32 -14.17 7.23 5.25
C THR A 32 -12.78 6.84 4.77
N GLU A 33 -12.24 7.61 3.82
CA GLU A 33 -10.92 7.40 3.21
C GLU A 33 -9.82 7.16 4.26
N GLY A 34 -9.92 7.82 5.42
CA GLY A 34 -9.02 7.63 6.56
C GLY A 34 -9.02 6.22 7.14
N VAL A 35 -10.14 5.50 7.10
CA VAL A 35 -10.24 4.11 7.59
C VAL A 35 -9.57 3.15 6.60
N GLU A 36 -9.79 3.32 5.30
CA GLU A 36 -9.15 2.48 4.28
C GLU A 36 -7.62 2.66 4.31
N ALA A 37 -7.15 3.91 4.41
CA ALA A 37 -5.73 4.24 4.55
C ALA A 37 -5.13 3.65 5.84
N SER A 38 -5.85 3.74 6.96
CA SER A 38 -5.40 3.18 8.24
C SER A 38 -5.31 1.65 8.20
N LEU A 39 -6.29 1.00 7.56
CA LEU A 39 -6.31 -0.45 7.39
C LEU A 39 -5.14 -0.94 6.53
N ILE A 40 -4.87 -0.28 5.40
CA ILE A 40 -3.70 -0.58 4.56
C ILE A 40 -2.43 -0.46 5.40
N TYR A 41 -2.27 0.63 6.14
CA TYR A 41 -1.09 0.84 6.97
C TYR A 41 -0.89 -0.24 8.02
N VAL A 42 -1.92 -0.55 8.82
CA VAL A 42 -1.80 -1.54 9.90
C VAL A 42 -1.46 -2.92 9.33
N ARG A 43 -2.13 -3.33 8.25
CA ARG A 43 -1.90 -4.64 7.63
C ARG A 43 -0.51 -4.74 7.01
N PHE A 44 -0.05 -3.70 6.32
CA PHE A 44 1.29 -3.70 5.72
C PHE A 44 2.40 -3.50 6.75
N LYS A 45 2.14 -2.80 7.86
CA LYS A 45 3.08 -2.72 8.98
C LYS A 45 3.28 -4.07 9.65
N ALA A 46 2.20 -4.84 9.84
CA ALA A 46 2.28 -6.20 10.35
C ALA A 46 3.06 -7.12 9.40
N ALA A 47 2.75 -7.09 8.10
CA ALA A 47 3.49 -7.83 7.08
C ALA A 47 4.97 -7.44 7.02
N ALA A 48 5.29 -6.15 7.13
CA ALA A 48 6.68 -5.67 7.18
C ALA A 48 7.41 -6.19 8.43
N SER A 49 6.73 -6.24 9.58
CA SER A 49 7.29 -6.77 10.82
C SER A 49 7.61 -8.27 10.71
N GLU A 50 6.78 -9.03 10.01
CA GLU A 50 7.00 -10.45 9.71
C GLU A 50 8.17 -10.66 8.74
N LEU A 51 8.31 -9.79 7.74
CA LEU A 51 9.39 -9.85 6.74
C LEU A 51 10.73 -9.30 7.24
N LYS A 52 10.72 -8.50 8.31
CA LYS A 52 11.91 -7.83 8.85
C LYS A 52 13.12 -8.76 9.07
N PRO A 53 13.01 -9.92 9.77
CA PRO A 53 14.19 -10.75 10.05
C PRO A 53 14.86 -11.26 8.78
N ILE A 54 14.08 -11.71 7.78
CA ILE A 54 14.64 -12.25 6.54
C ILE A 54 15.20 -11.15 5.64
N LEU A 55 14.53 -9.99 5.56
CA LEU A 55 15.02 -8.87 4.76
C LEU A 55 16.30 -8.26 5.36
N GLY A 56 16.41 -8.23 6.70
CA GLY A 56 17.61 -7.81 7.40
C GLY A 56 18.84 -8.66 7.10
N GLU A 57 18.68 -9.98 7.10
CA GLU A 57 19.77 -10.89 6.71
C GLU A 57 20.21 -10.68 5.26
N ILE A 58 19.26 -10.44 4.35
CA ILE A 58 19.57 -10.15 2.94
C ILE A 58 20.29 -8.82 2.81
N GLU A 59 19.85 -7.79 3.53
CA GLU A 59 20.46 -6.46 3.55
C GLU A 59 21.88 -6.49 4.13
N SER A 60 22.13 -7.25 5.19
CA SER A 60 23.48 -7.42 5.76
C SER A 60 24.50 -7.99 4.77
N ARG A 61 24.01 -8.67 3.72
CA ARG A 61 24.82 -9.30 2.65
C ARG A 61 24.74 -8.54 1.32
N SER A 62 24.12 -7.37 1.31
CA SER A 62 23.86 -6.57 0.09
C SER A 62 25.13 -6.00 -0.56
N SER A 63 26.30 -6.13 0.06
CA SER A 63 27.59 -5.89 -0.60
C SER A 63 27.79 -6.79 -1.82
N MET A 64 27.16 -7.98 -1.82
CA MET A 64 27.04 -8.84 -2.99
C MET A 64 25.86 -8.40 -3.86
N LYS A 65 26.12 -8.25 -5.16
CA LYS A 65 25.15 -7.72 -6.13
C LYS A 65 23.84 -8.52 -6.18
N GLU A 66 23.92 -9.84 -6.04
CA GLU A 66 22.77 -10.74 -6.07
C GLU A 66 21.81 -10.46 -4.91
N TYR A 67 22.34 -10.22 -3.71
CA TYR A 67 21.53 -9.91 -2.53
C TYR A 67 20.94 -8.49 -2.63
N ALA A 68 21.69 -7.52 -3.13
CA ALA A 68 21.17 -6.18 -3.40
C ALA A 68 20.02 -6.21 -4.42
N GLN A 69 20.12 -7.04 -5.46
CA GLN A 69 19.06 -7.21 -6.43
C GLN A 69 17.81 -7.83 -5.80
N ILE A 70 17.96 -8.91 -5.03
CA ILE A 70 16.84 -9.56 -4.34
C ILE A 70 16.16 -8.59 -3.37
N LEU A 71 16.94 -7.80 -2.64
CA LEU A 71 16.42 -6.79 -1.72
C LEU A 71 15.57 -5.74 -2.47
N SER A 72 16.09 -5.22 -3.57
CA SER A 72 15.38 -4.29 -4.45
C SER A 72 14.08 -4.89 -5.00
N GLU A 73 14.10 -6.15 -5.43
CA GLU A 73 12.90 -6.87 -5.87
C GLU A 73 11.85 -6.99 -4.75
N CYS A 74 12.27 -7.25 -3.50
CA CYS A 74 11.37 -7.32 -2.36
C CYS A 74 10.73 -5.96 -2.06
N HIS A 75 11.50 -4.86 -2.15
CA HIS A 75 10.98 -3.50 -2.00
C HIS A 75 9.96 -3.18 -3.09
N ASN A 76 10.27 -3.54 -4.34
CA ASN A 76 9.36 -3.34 -5.46
C ASN A 76 8.04 -4.09 -5.25
N LEU A 77 8.10 -5.37 -4.84
CA LEU A 77 6.89 -6.14 -4.53
C LEU A 77 6.03 -5.50 -3.44
N PHE A 78 6.66 -4.96 -2.39
CA PHE A 78 5.95 -4.25 -1.32
C PHE A 78 5.20 -3.02 -1.86
N CYS A 79 5.89 -2.19 -2.64
CA CYS A 79 5.33 -0.98 -3.25
C CYS A 79 4.23 -1.31 -4.26
N GLU A 80 4.44 -2.29 -5.14
CA GLU A 80 3.46 -2.76 -6.13
C GLU A 80 2.17 -3.23 -5.44
N GLN A 81 2.31 -3.99 -4.35
CA GLN A 81 1.16 -4.58 -3.68
C GLN A 81 0.34 -3.52 -2.94
N ARG A 82 0.97 -2.45 -2.43
CA ARG A 82 0.27 -1.26 -1.90
C ARG A 82 -0.39 -0.45 -3.01
N LEU A 83 0.33 -0.17 -4.09
CA LEU A 83 -0.18 0.60 -5.23
C LEU A 83 -1.41 -0.07 -5.84
N TYR A 84 -1.43 -1.39 -5.91
CA TYR A 84 -2.58 -2.18 -6.36
C TYR A 84 -3.86 -1.87 -5.56
N LEU A 85 -3.75 -1.76 -4.23
CA LEU A 85 -4.90 -1.43 -3.37
C LEU A 85 -5.33 0.02 -3.56
N VAL A 86 -4.38 0.96 -3.58
CA VAL A 86 -4.67 2.38 -3.75
C VAL A 86 -5.31 2.66 -5.09
N ARG A 87 -4.84 2.03 -6.17
CA ARG A 87 -5.43 2.15 -7.50
C ARG A 87 -6.92 1.77 -7.48
N GLY A 88 -7.29 0.68 -6.81
CA GLY A 88 -8.68 0.26 -6.69
C GLY A 88 -9.56 1.30 -5.98
N MET A 89 -9.09 1.83 -4.86
CA MET A 89 -9.80 2.86 -4.09
C MET A 89 -9.97 4.15 -4.90
N VAL A 90 -8.89 4.62 -5.53
CA VAL A 90 -8.90 5.83 -6.36
C VAL A 90 -9.87 5.67 -7.53
N GLN A 91 -9.81 4.54 -8.24
CA GLN A 91 -10.70 4.30 -9.37
C GLN A 91 -12.16 4.28 -8.95
N GLN A 92 -12.49 3.68 -7.79
CA GLN A 92 -13.85 3.70 -7.26
C GLN A 92 -14.31 5.14 -6.96
N ARG A 93 -13.50 5.94 -6.26
CA ARG A 93 -13.85 7.32 -5.87
C ARG A 93 -14.00 8.26 -7.07
N ILE A 94 -13.08 8.20 -8.02
CA ILE A 94 -13.20 9.02 -9.25
C ILE A 94 -14.47 8.64 -10.02
N SER A 95 -14.82 7.35 -10.06
CA SER A 95 -16.08 6.90 -10.69
C SER A 95 -17.32 7.41 -9.94
N GLU A 96 -17.27 7.51 -8.62
CA GLU A 96 -18.34 8.09 -7.80
C GLU A 96 -18.51 9.60 -8.08
N PHE A 97 -17.41 10.36 -8.18
CA PHE A 97 -17.47 11.78 -8.55
C PHE A 97 -18.02 11.95 -9.97
N ALA A 98 -17.56 11.15 -10.92
CA ALA A 98 -17.98 11.24 -12.32
C ALA A 98 -19.49 10.98 -12.51
N ARG A 99 -20.12 10.23 -11.61
CA ARG A 99 -21.57 10.00 -11.62
C ARG A 99 -22.39 11.13 -11.00
N LYS A 100 -21.79 11.98 -10.16
CA LYS A 100 -22.49 12.95 -9.33
C LYS A 100 -22.24 14.40 -9.73
N GLU A 101 -21.10 14.68 -10.37
CA GLU A 101 -20.60 16.04 -10.56
C GLU A 101 -20.48 16.42 -12.04
N ALA A 102 -20.71 17.69 -12.35
CA ALA A 102 -20.38 18.26 -13.66
C ALA A 102 -18.86 18.31 -13.87
N LEU A 103 -18.40 18.40 -15.12
CA LEU A 103 -16.99 18.26 -15.48
C LEU A 103 -16.01 19.19 -14.70
N PRO A 104 -16.33 20.49 -14.46
CA PRO A 104 -15.43 21.37 -13.70
C PRO A 104 -15.36 21.02 -12.21
N SER A 105 -16.48 20.63 -11.60
CA SER A 105 -16.50 20.19 -10.20
C SER A 105 -15.79 18.86 -10.04
N LEU A 106 -16.01 17.90 -10.96
CA LEU A 106 -15.31 16.62 -11.03
C LEU A 106 -13.78 16.80 -11.09
N THR A 107 -13.33 17.74 -11.93
CA THR A 107 -11.89 18.00 -12.09
C THR A 107 -11.31 18.52 -10.78
N ARG A 108 -12.01 19.44 -10.11
CA ARG A 108 -11.57 19.99 -8.82
C ARG A 108 -11.57 18.93 -7.72
N SER A 109 -12.68 18.21 -7.53
CA SER A 109 -12.83 17.17 -6.51
C SER A 109 -11.83 16.02 -6.74
N GLY A 110 -11.67 15.58 -7.99
CA GLY A 110 -10.69 14.57 -8.39
C GLY A 110 -9.25 15.00 -8.13
N CYS A 111 -8.85 16.22 -8.51
CA CYS A 111 -7.50 16.72 -8.26
C CYS A 111 -7.21 16.88 -6.76
N THR A 112 -8.13 17.44 -5.98
CA THR A 112 -7.99 17.56 -4.52
C THR A 112 -7.81 16.19 -3.87
N TYR A 113 -8.60 15.20 -4.29
CA TYR A 113 -8.50 13.83 -3.81
C TYR A 113 -7.15 13.19 -4.18
N LEU A 114 -6.72 13.28 -5.44
CA LEU A 114 -5.43 12.73 -5.88
C LEU A 114 -4.24 13.37 -5.16
N MET A 115 -4.29 14.68 -4.88
CA MET A 115 -3.26 15.34 -4.07
C MET A 115 -3.19 14.77 -2.66
N GLY A 116 -4.35 14.53 -2.02
CA GLY A 116 -4.44 13.85 -0.73
C GLY A 116 -3.79 12.47 -0.79
N VAL A 117 -4.28 11.60 -1.68
CA VAL A 117 -3.78 10.23 -1.86
C VAL A 117 -2.27 10.19 -2.13
N THR A 118 -1.76 11.10 -2.95
CA THR A 118 -0.33 11.17 -3.27
C THR A 118 0.50 11.56 -2.06
N ALA A 119 0.06 12.55 -1.27
CA ALA A 119 0.73 12.94 -0.03
C ALA A 119 0.77 11.77 0.98
N TYR A 120 -0.32 10.99 1.11
CA TYR A 120 -0.34 9.80 1.96
C TYR A 120 0.57 8.68 1.46
N LEU A 121 0.58 8.44 0.14
CA LEU A 121 1.44 7.43 -0.45
C LEU A 121 2.91 7.79 -0.26
N LEU A 122 3.28 9.05 -0.50
CA LEU A 122 4.65 9.53 -0.40
C LEU A 122 5.13 9.50 1.06
N ALA A 123 4.38 10.11 1.99
CA ALA A 123 4.73 10.14 3.41
C ALA A 123 4.89 8.72 3.98
N ARG A 124 4.04 7.77 3.59
CA ARG A 124 4.10 6.40 4.10
C ARG A 124 4.94 5.42 3.26
N CYS A 125 5.40 5.81 2.08
CA CYS A 125 6.50 5.11 1.38
C CYS A 125 7.84 5.52 2.00
N LEU A 126 7.98 6.81 2.35
CA LEU A 126 9.07 7.30 3.18
C LEU A 126 9.08 6.58 4.53
N ASP A 127 7.94 6.36 5.19
CA ASP A 127 7.89 5.49 6.38
C ASP A 127 8.35 4.05 6.11
N PHE A 128 8.18 3.46 4.92
CA PHE A 128 8.70 2.11 4.66
C PHE A 128 10.22 2.13 4.47
N ILE A 129 10.74 3.09 3.70
CA ILE A 129 12.19 3.32 3.61
C ILE A 129 12.77 3.59 5.00
N PHE A 130 12.08 4.37 5.83
CA PHE A 130 12.51 4.70 7.20
C PHE A 130 12.29 3.55 8.18
N VAL A 131 11.23 2.74 8.06
CA VAL A 131 11.00 1.55 8.92
C VAL A 131 11.95 0.42 8.56
N LEU A 132 12.41 0.34 7.31
CA LEU A 132 13.47 -0.59 6.92
C LEU A 132 14.86 -0.04 7.29
N ALA A 133 15.13 1.25 7.03
CA ALA A 133 16.45 1.87 7.22
C ALA A 133 16.73 2.44 8.62
N CYS A 134 15.73 2.68 9.47
CA CYS A 134 15.93 3.14 10.86
C CYS A 134 15.69 2.06 11.91
N PHE A 135 15.42 0.83 11.48
CA PHE A 135 15.30 -0.32 12.38
C PHE A 135 16.41 -1.36 12.15
N PHE A 136 17.45 -0.96 11.40
CA PHE A 136 18.79 -1.52 11.28
C PHE A 136 19.81 -0.42 11.58
#